data_AF-A0A8B8JPR1-F1
#
_entry.id   AF-A0A8B8JPR1-F1
#
_cell.length_a   1.000
_cell.length_b   1.000
_cell.length_c   1.000
_cell.angle_alpha   90.00
_cell.angle_beta   90.00
_cell.angle_gamma   90.00
#
_symmetry.space_group_name_H-M   'P 1'
#
loop_
_entity.id
_entity.type
_entity.pdbx_description
1 polymer ?
#
loop_
_entity_poly.entity_id
_entity_poly.type
_entity_poly.pdbx_seq_one_letter_code
_entity_poly.pdbx_strand_id
1 'polypeptide(L)'
;MQSAGSLLKQLSVKEAWKSTSNRWSGKDKYNSVGGGSFDGCEASLNQMEGFAMYGNEENGMMVKKRVMVVVDHTSHSKHAMMWALTHVANKGDLLTLLHVVPPHSGSDSSCSAYLVNHLGSLCKDCKPEVEVEALVIQGPKLGTVLSQVKKLEVSILVLGQKKPSPLLSCLCGSNSSSSSEEFAEHCINNAECLTIGVRKRSQGTNGYLISTRWQKNFWLLA
;
A
#
# COMPACT_ATOMS: atom_id res chain seq x y z
N MET A 1 -4.32 75.04 -25.92
CA MET A 1 -4.54 75.71 -24.62
C MET A 1 -4.96 74.64 -23.62
N GLN A 2 -4.21 74.55 -22.50
CA GLN A 2 -4.51 73.83 -21.23
C GLN A 2 -4.61 72.28 -21.32
N SER A 3 -4.10 71.46 -20.41
CA SER A 3 -3.26 71.62 -19.21
C SER A 3 -2.69 70.24 -18.83
N ALA A 4 -1.58 70.26 -18.09
CA ALA A 4 -0.83 69.13 -17.56
C ALA A 4 -1.58 68.33 -16.47
N GLY A 5 -1.10 67.11 -16.21
CA GLY A 5 -1.38 66.34 -14.99
C GLY A 5 -0.70 64.97 -14.97
N SER A 6 0.47 64.87 -14.34
CA SER A 6 1.17 63.63 -14.02
C SER A 6 0.42 62.80 -12.97
N LEU A 7 0.64 61.47 -12.92
CA LEU A 7 1.08 60.77 -11.70
C LEU A 7 1.36 59.28 -11.96
N LEU A 8 2.54 58.84 -11.52
CA LEU A 8 3.00 57.45 -11.40
C LEU A 8 2.53 56.81 -10.08
N LYS A 9 2.68 55.48 -10.02
CA LYS A 9 2.44 54.48 -8.94
C LYS A 9 1.08 53.77 -9.11
N GLN A 10 0.97 52.44 -8.97
CA GLN A 10 1.69 51.54 -8.08
C GLN A 10 1.50 50.08 -8.53
N LEU A 11 2.48 49.24 -8.16
CA LEU A 11 2.53 47.78 -8.25
C LEU A 11 1.29 47.09 -7.63
N SER A 12 0.93 45.88 -8.08
CA SER A 12 0.79 44.69 -7.20
C SER A 12 0.14 43.49 -7.92
N VAL A 13 0.88 42.38 -7.96
CA VAL A 13 0.45 41.02 -7.60
C VAL A 13 -0.67 40.31 -8.40
N LYS A 14 -0.16 39.39 -9.21
CA LYS A 14 -0.59 38.04 -9.57
C LYS A 14 -1.67 37.33 -8.69
N GLU A 15 -2.51 36.58 -9.41
CA GLU A 15 -3.27 35.36 -9.07
C GLU A 15 -4.73 35.49 -8.58
N ALA A 16 -5.65 34.86 -9.34
CA ALA A 16 -6.46 33.72 -8.89
C ALA A 16 -7.51 33.36 -9.96
N TRP A 17 -7.16 32.49 -10.92
CA TRP A 17 -8.18 31.77 -11.67
C TRP A 17 -8.81 30.71 -10.78
N LYS A 18 -9.98 31.04 -10.22
CA LYS A 18 -10.90 30.07 -9.64
C LYS A 18 -11.72 29.46 -10.78
N SER A 19 -11.54 28.17 -11.04
CA SER A 19 -12.46 27.40 -11.87
C SER A 19 -13.12 26.33 -11.01
N THR A 20 -14.35 26.63 -10.59
CA THR A 20 -15.30 25.70 -10.01
C THR A 20 -15.99 24.94 -11.14
N SER A 21 -15.85 23.61 -11.19
CA SER A 21 -16.83 22.78 -11.91
C SER A 21 -16.99 21.41 -11.24
N ASN A 22 -17.99 21.32 -10.37
CA ASN A 22 -18.62 20.05 -10.01
C ASN A 22 -19.70 19.76 -11.04
N ARG A 23 -19.50 18.77 -11.92
CA ARG A 23 -20.63 18.08 -12.55
C ARG A 23 -20.23 16.78 -13.25
N TRP A 24 -20.23 15.67 -12.52
CA TRP A 24 -20.70 14.38 -13.07
C TRP A 24 -21.62 13.70 -12.07
N SER A 25 -22.91 13.97 -12.26
CA SER A 25 -23.99 13.09 -11.85
C SER A 25 -24.18 12.07 -12.98
N GLY A 26 -23.54 10.92 -12.85
CA GLY A 26 -23.75 9.74 -13.70
C GLY A 26 -24.33 8.63 -12.84
N LYS A 27 -25.57 8.24 -13.15
CA LYS A 27 -26.41 7.35 -12.35
C LYS A 27 -26.23 5.93 -12.89
N ASP A 28 -25.41 5.11 -12.24
CA ASP A 28 -25.36 3.67 -12.51
C ASP A 28 -25.49 2.88 -11.20
N LYS A 29 -26.51 2.02 -11.18
CA LYS A 29 -26.95 1.22 -10.04
C LYS A 29 -26.15 -0.08 -10.01
N TYR A 30 -25.19 -0.20 -9.08
CA TYR A 30 -24.75 -1.48 -8.52
C TYR A 30 -24.18 -1.26 -7.10
N ASN A 31 -24.39 -2.26 -6.26
CA ASN A 31 -24.38 -2.16 -4.80
C ASN A 31 -23.08 -1.59 -4.17
N SER A 32 -23.32 -0.76 -3.16
CA SER A 32 -22.35 0.01 -2.38
C SER A 32 -21.61 -0.83 -1.34
N VAL A 33 -20.28 -0.88 -1.43
CA VAL A 33 -19.38 -0.96 -0.27
C VAL A 33 -18.21 0.00 -0.49
N GLY A 34 -18.36 1.22 0.04
CA GLY A 34 -17.28 2.09 0.54
C GLY A 34 -16.07 2.34 -0.36
N GLY A 35 -16.23 3.16 -1.39
CA GLY A 35 -15.11 3.83 -2.07
C GLY A 35 -14.66 5.06 -1.29
N GLY A 36 -13.55 4.96 -0.57
CA GLY A 36 -12.84 6.14 -0.08
C GLY A 36 -11.90 6.65 -1.17
N SER A 37 -12.09 7.90 -1.60
CA SER A 37 -11.15 8.61 -2.46
C SER A 37 -9.76 8.61 -1.83
N PHE A 38 -8.75 8.25 -2.63
CA PHE A 38 -7.35 8.47 -2.34
C PHE A 38 -7.07 9.95 -2.57
N ASP A 39 -7.20 10.76 -1.52
CA ASP A 39 -6.82 12.17 -1.55
C ASP A 39 -5.86 12.44 -0.40
N GLY A 40 -4.69 12.99 -0.72
CA GLY A 40 -3.67 13.42 0.25
C GLY A 40 -2.59 12.39 0.61
N CYS A 41 -1.58 12.24 -0.24
CA CYS A 41 -0.28 11.68 0.17
C CYS A 41 0.68 12.83 0.50
N GLU A 42 0.46 13.51 1.62
CA GLU A 42 1.50 14.35 2.22
C GLU A 42 1.22 14.55 3.72
N ALA A 43 1.98 13.87 4.57
CA ALA A 43 2.43 14.39 5.88
C ALA A 43 3.35 13.38 6.59
N SER A 44 4.55 13.90 6.93
CA SER A 44 5.38 13.53 8.09
C SER A 44 6.12 12.19 8.13
N LEU A 45 7.10 12.06 7.23
CA LEU A 45 8.39 11.42 7.54
C LEU A 45 8.91 11.98 8.87
N ASN A 46 9.05 11.16 9.91
CA ASN A 46 10.09 11.20 10.95
C ASN A 46 9.69 10.36 12.18
N GLN A 47 9.54 9.04 12.03
CA GLN A 47 9.81 8.11 13.14
C GLN A 47 9.93 6.66 12.65
N MET A 48 11.05 6.30 12.03
CA MET A 48 11.36 4.89 11.76
C MET A 48 12.86 4.62 11.81
N GLU A 49 13.52 5.04 12.90
CA GLU A 49 14.93 4.73 13.16
C GLU A 49 15.17 3.28 13.64
N GLY A 50 14.13 2.45 13.77
CA GLY A 50 14.25 1.10 14.36
C GLY A 50 14.55 -0.06 13.39
N PHE A 51 14.62 0.17 12.08
CA PHE A 51 14.82 -0.91 11.08
C PHE A 51 16.10 -0.76 10.25
N ALA A 52 16.95 0.22 10.53
CA ALA A 52 18.25 0.38 9.90
C ALA A 52 19.26 -0.59 10.53
N MET A 53 19.26 -1.86 10.10
CA MET A 53 20.37 -2.77 10.40
C MET A 53 21.17 -3.10 9.14
N TYR A 54 22.49 -3.00 9.32
CA TYR A 54 23.60 -3.22 8.39
C TYR A 54 23.94 -2.04 7.45
N GLY A 55 24.44 -0.96 8.06
CA GLY A 55 25.44 -0.12 7.41
C GLY A 55 26.81 -0.79 7.52
N ASN A 56 27.31 -1.33 6.40
CA ASN A 56 28.75 -1.49 6.20
C ASN A 56 29.17 -0.32 5.31
N GLU A 57 29.86 0.65 5.90
CA GLU A 57 30.45 1.78 5.17
C GLU A 57 31.71 1.31 4.44
N GLU A 58 31.54 0.50 3.40
CA GLU A 58 32.54 0.33 2.34
C GLU A 58 31.81 0.25 0.99
N ASN A 59 31.91 1.34 0.24
CA ASN A 59 31.25 1.66 -1.03
C ASN A 59 29.78 2.09 -0.89
N GLY A 60 29.53 3.40 -1.11
CA GLY A 60 28.22 4.05 -1.09
C GLY A 60 27.23 3.64 -2.19
N MET A 61 27.14 2.35 -2.51
CA MET A 61 26.00 1.78 -3.21
C MET A 61 24.93 1.46 -2.16
N MET A 62 23.92 2.32 -2.06
CA MET A 62 22.68 1.95 -1.35
C MET A 62 22.19 0.64 -1.97
N VAL A 63 22.28 -0.47 -1.23
CA VAL A 63 21.81 -1.76 -1.73
C VAL A 63 20.32 -1.63 -1.98
N LYS A 64 19.94 -1.67 -3.25
CA LYS A 64 18.55 -1.62 -3.70
C LYS A 64 17.81 -2.80 -3.08
N LYS A 65 16.86 -2.54 -2.19
CA LYS A 65 16.02 -3.61 -1.61
C LYS A 65 14.84 -3.90 -2.52
N ARG A 66 14.38 -5.15 -2.46
CA ARG A 66 13.14 -5.58 -3.09
C ARG A 66 12.05 -5.73 -2.02
N VAL A 67 11.03 -4.88 -2.12
CA VAL A 67 9.82 -4.93 -1.29
C VAL A 67 8.74 -5.64 -2.10
N MET A 68 8.20 -6.74 -1.60
CA MET A 68 7.10 -7.46 -2.25
C MET A 68 5.80 -7.28 -1.46
N VAL A 69 4.71 -6.89 -2.13
CA VAL A 69 3.38 -6.75 -1.54
C VAL A 69 2.44 -7.77 -2.18
N VAL A 70 1.78 -8.58 -1.36
CA VAL A 70 0.73 -9.49 -1.86
C VAL A 70 -0.58 -8.73 -2.00
N VAL A 71 -1.09 -8.66 -3.23
CA VAL A 71 -2.29 -7.89 -3.59
C VAL A 71 -3.45 -8.77 -4.06
N ASP A 72 -4.67 -8.33 -3.77
CA ASP A 72 -5.93 -8.93 -4.21
C ASP A 72 -7.02 -7.84 -4.30
N HIS A 73 -8.27 -8.21 -4.58
CA HIS A 73 -9.37 -7.26 -4.65
C HIS A 73 -9.83 -6.72 -3.29
N THR A 74 -9.22 -7.16 -2.18
CA THR A 74 -9.65 -6.77 -0.83
C THR A 74 -9.14 -5.39 -0.45
N SER A 75 -9.85 -4.71 0.45
CA SER A 75 -9.37 -3.45 1.02
C SER A 75 -8.10 -3.65 1.87
N HIS A 76 -7.91 -4.81 2.49
CA HIS A 76 -6.75 -5.07 3.35
C HIS A 76 -5.44 -5.04 2.58
N SER A 77 -5.40 -5.63 1.39
CA SER A 77 -4.20 -5.61 0.55
C SER A 77 -3.90 -4.23 -0.01
N LYS A 78 -4.92 -3.45 -0.40
CA LYS A 78 -4.75 -2.04 -0.80
C LYS A 78 -4.13 -1.19 0.31
N HIS A 79 -4.55 -1.40 1.55
CA HIS A 79 -3.99 -0.70 2.71
C HIS A 79 -2.55 -1.13 3.01
N ALA A 80 -2.24 -2.42 2.85
CA ALA A 80 -0.87 -2.93 2.98
C ALA A 80 0.07 -2.35 1.91
N MET A 81 -0.40 -2.25 0.67
CA MET A 81 0.33 -1.60 -0.43
C MET A 81 0.64 -0.14 -0.11
N MET A 82 -0.36 0.63 0.31
CA MET A 82 -0.15 2.04 0.63
C MET A 82 0.80 2.22 1.81
N TRP A 83 0.67 1.39 2.85
CA TRP A 83 1.60 1.40 3.97
C TRP A 83 3.03 1.07 3.53
N ALA A 84 3.21 0.05 2.68
CA ALA A 84 4.53 -0.31 2.15
C ALA A 84 5.16 0.83 1.35
N LEU A 85 4.38 1.51 0.52
CA LEU A 85 4.85 2.62 -0.32
C LEU A 85 5.33 3.82 0.52
N THR A 86 4.61 4.10 1.61
CA THR A 86 4.87 5.27 2.47
C THR A 86 5.96 5.03 3.51
N HIS A 87 6.05 3.81 4.06
CA HIS A 87 6.92 3.53 5.21
C HIS A 87 8.15 2.69 4.87
N VAL A 88 8.11 1.90 3.80
CA VAL A 88 9.14 0.89 3.53
C VAL A 88 9.86 1.13 2.22
N ALA A 89 9.17 1.45 1.13
CA ALA A 89 9.80 1.67 -0.16
C ALA A 89 10.49 3.04 -0.20
N ASN A 90 11.78 3.08 -0.55
CA ASN A 90 12.59 4.29 -0.71
C ASN A 90 12.96 4.53 -2.18
N LYS A 91 13.54 5.69 -2.47
CA LYS A 91 14.05 6.02 -3.80
C LYS A 91 15.04 4.95 -4.27
N GLY A 92 14.83 4.44 -5.47
CA GLY A 92 15.68 3.41 -6.08
C GLY A 92 15.33 1.97 -5.70
N ASP A 93 14.44 1.75 -4.72
CA ASP A 93 13.95 0.42 -4.38
C ASP A 93 13.03 -0.15 -5.46
N LEU A 94 12.87 -1.48 -5.44
CA LEU A 94 11.94 -2.19 -6.29
C LEU A 94 10.74 -2.67 -5.47
N LEU A 95 9.55 -2.20 -5.83
CA LEU A 95 8.26 -2.63 -5.28
C LEU A 95 7.59 -3.62 -6.23
N THR A 96 7.57 -4.90 -5.86
CA THR A 96 6.89 -5.96 -6.61
C THR A 96 5.47 -6.16 -6.05
N LEU A 97 4.44 -5.92 -6.87
CA LEU A 97 3.04 -6.25 -6.57
C LEU A 97 2.74 -7.67 -7.06
N LEU A 98 2.55 -8.61 -6.12
CA LEU A 98 2.26 -10.01 -6.43
C LEU A 98 0.77 -10.33 -6.24
N HIS A 99 0.09 -10.71 -7.31
CA HIS A 99 -1.23 -11.31 -7.25
C HIS A 99 -1.17 -12.81 -7.55
N VAL A 100 -1.69 -13.63 -6.64
CA VAL A 100 -1.75 -15.09 -6.83
C VAL A 100 -3.17 -15.53 -7.20
N VAL A 101 -3.30 -16.12 -8.37
CA VAL A 101 -4.57 -16.65 -8.90
C VAL A 101 -4.69 -18.14 -8.52
N PRO A 102 -5.74 -18.56 -7.80
CA PRO A 102 -5.93 -19.97 -7.47
C PRO A 102 -6.07 -20.85 -8.73
N PRO A 103 -5.52 -22.08 -8.74
CA PRO A 103 -5.48 -22.93 -9.93
C PRO A 103 -6.85 -23.39 -10.42
N HIS A 104 -7.87 -23.39 -9.56
CA HIS A 104 -9.25 -23.77 -9.90
C HIS A 104 -10.21 -22.58 -9.97
N SER A 105 -9.69 -21.36 -9.87
CA SER A 105 -10.53 -20.19 -10.11
C SER A 105 -10.73 -20.04 -11.61
N GLY A 106 -11.98 -20.03 -12.09
CA GLY A 106 -12.33 -19.55 -13.43
C GLY A 106 -12.14 -18.04 -13.56
N SER A 107 -11.17 -17.49 -12.84
CA SER A 107 -10.86 -16.07 -12.79
C SER A 107 -10.25 -15.68 -14.12
N ASP A 108 -10.89 -14.73 -14.80
CA ASP A 108 -10.37 -14.18 -16.04
C ASP A 108 -8.97 -13.58 -15.79
N SER A 109 -7.99 -14.09 -16.51
CA SER A 109 -6.60 -13.61 -16.44
C SER A 109 -6.50 -12.11 -16.71
N SER A 110 -7.42 -11.56 -17.51
CA SER A 110 -7.57 -10.14 -17.80
C SER A 110 -7.92 -9.31 -16.56
N CYS A 111 -8.84 -9.78 -15.70
CA CYS A 111 -9.21 -9.12 -14.45
C CYS A 111 -8.03 -9.06 -13.46
N SER A 112 -7.27 -10.15 -13.40
CA SER A 112 -6.09 -10.28 -12.54
C SER A 112 -4.96 -9.35 -12.98
N ALA A 113 -4.70 -9.27 -14.29
CA ALA A 113 -3.73 -8.34 -14.87
C ALA A 113 -4.18 -6.88 -14.69
N TYR A 114 -5.46 -6.58 -14.91
CA TYR A 114 -6.01 -5.25 -14.69
C TYR A 114 -5.80 -4.77 -13.25
N LEU A 115 -6.04 -5.64 -12.26
CA LEU A 115 -5.83 -5.32 -10.85
C LEU A 115 -4.40 -4.87 -10.57
N VAL A 116 -3.39 -5.68 -10.93
CA VAL A 116 -1.99 -5.36 -10.61
C VAL A 116 -1.48 -4.16 -11.41
N ASN A 117 -1.96 -3.97 -12.63
CA ASN A 117 -1.61 -2.81 -13.45
C ASN A 117 -2.21 -1.52 -12.89
N HIS A 118 -3.48 -1.56 -12.48
CA HIS A 118 -4.14 -0.42 -11.84
C HIS A 118 -3.48 -0.05 -10.50
N LEU A 119 -3.20 -1.04 -9.66
CA LEU A 119 -2.48 -0.79 -8.40
C LEU A 119 -1.04 -0.30 -8.66
N GLY A 120 -0.39 -0.85 -9.69
CA GLY A 120 0.94 -0.44 -10.11
C GLY A 120 1.00 1.00 -10.60
N SER A 121 -0.02 1.46 -11.35
CA SER A 121 -0.11 2.87 -11.77
C SER A 121 -0.28 3.79 -10.56
N LEU A 122 -1.15 3.43 -9.61
CA LEU A 122 -1.32 4.21 -8.37
C LEU A 122 -0.01 4.33 -7.58
N CYS A 123 0.79 3.26 -7.50
CA CYS A 123 2.10 3.33 -6.85
C CYS A 123 3.05 4.30 -7.57
N LYS A 124 3.07 4.29 -8.90
CA LYS A 124 3.90 5.20 -9.71
C LYS A 124 3.46 6.65 -9.58
N ASP A 125 2.15 6.89 -9.54
CA ASP A 125 1.58 8.22 -9.37
C ASP A 125 1.91 8.79 -7.97
N CYS A 126 1.85 7.95 -6.93
CA CYS A 126 2.13 8.37 -5.55
C CYS A 126 3.63 8.49 -5.23
N LYS A 127 4.49 7.68 -5.85
CA LYS A 127 5.93 7.64 -5.54
C LYS A 127 6.77 7.25 -6.78
N PRO A 128 6.98 8.17 -7.72
CA PRO A 128 7.64 7.88 -9.00
C PRO A 128 9.12 7.49 -8.86
N GLU A 129 9.74 7.73 -7.70
CA GLU A 129 11.13 7.36 -7.42
C GLU A 129 11.31 5.87 -7.08
N VAL A 130 10.21 5.14 -6.88
CA VAL A 130 10.19 3.69 -6.64
C VAL A 130 9.93 2.98 -7.96
N GLU A 131 10.75 1.97 -8.27
CA GLU A 131 10.49 1.12 -9.43
C GLU A 131 9.38 0.12 -9.08
N VAL A 132 8.33 0.05 -9.90
CA VAL A 132 7.16 -0.81 -9.63
C VAL A 132 7.07 -1.92 -10.66
N GLU A 133 7.05 -3.16 -10.17
CA GLU A 133 6.89 -4.39 -10.95
C GLU A 133 5.57 -5.07 -10.59
N ALA A 134 4.80 -5.52 -11.59
CA ALA A 134 3.53 -6.21 -11.39
C ALA A 134 3.66 -7.68 -11.81
N LEU A 135 3.35 -8.61 -10.90
CA LEU A 135 3.44 -10.05 -11.13
C LEU A 135 2.10 -10.73 -10.84
N VAL A 136 1.61 -11.49 -11.82
CA VAL A 136 0.44 -12.38 -11.66
C VAL A 136 0.92 -13.81 -11.84
N ILE A 137 0.69 -14.65 -10.83
CA ILE A 137 1.12 -16.05 -10.86
C ILE A 137 -0.05 -16.94 -10.48
N GLN A 138 -0.27 -17.99 -11.26
CA GLN A 138 -1.24 -19.02 -10.91
C GLN A 138 -0.62 -20.05 -9.97
N GLY A 139 -1.30 -20.39 -8.88
CA GLY A 139 -0.85 -21.45 -7.98
C GLY A 139 -1.44 -21.39 -6.57
N PRO A 140 -1.05 -22.33 -5.69
CA PRO A 140 -1.42 -22.31 -4.27
C PRO A 140 -0.85 -21.08 -3.57
N LYS A 141 -1.71 -20.23 -3.00
CA LYS A 141 -1.35 -18.90 -2.45
C LYS A 141 -0.11 -18.91 -1.56
N LEU A 142 -0.08 -19.78 -0.53
CA LEU A 142 1.02 -19.85 0.42
C LEU A 142 2.34 -20.30 -0.24
N GLY A 143 2.31 -21.41 -0.96
CA GLY A 143 3.49 -21.95 -1.63
C GLY A 143 4.06 -20.97 -2.64
N THR A 144 3.21 -20.38 -3.49
CA THR A 144 3.61 -19.40 -4.49
C THR A 144 4.28 -18.18 -3.85
N VAL A 145 3.72 -17.62 -2.78
CA VAL A 145 4.30 -16.45 -2.10
C VAL A 145 5.67 -16.77 -1.51
N LEU A 146 5.81 -17.88 -0.78
CA LEU A 146 7.10 -18.27 -0.21
C LEU A 146 8.14 -18.58 -1.30
N SER A 147 7.74 -19.23 -2.39
CA SER A 147 8.63 -19.46 -3.54
C SER A 147 9.06 -18.16 -4.22
N GLN A 148 8.17 -17.16 -4.36
CA GLN A 148 8.55 -15.87 -4.93
C GLN A 148 9.46 -15.06 -4.02
N VAL A 149 9.25 -15.12 -2.70
CA VAL A 149 10.17 -14.50 -1.72
C VAL A 149 11.59 -15.00 -1.96
N LYS A 150 11.76 -16.31 -2.07
CA LYS A 150 13.06 -16.94 -2.31
C LYS A 150 13.61 -16.63 -3.70
N LYS A 151 12.79 -16.81 -4.75
CA LYS A 151 13.21 -16.66 -6.15
C LYS A 151 13.64 -15.23 -6.48
N LEU A 152 12.95 -14.23 -5.94
CA LEU A 152 13.21 -12.83 -6.22
C LEU A 152 14.15 -12.18 -5.20
N GLU A 153 14.64 -12.95 -4.23
CA GLU A 153 15.47 -12.46 -3.12
C GLU A 153 14.82 -11.26 -2.42
N VAL A 154 13.53 -11.41 -2.11
CA VAL A 154 12.74 -10.35 -1.46
C VAL A 154 13.36 -10.03 -0.11
N SER A 155 13.63 -8.75 0.12
CA SER A 155 14.18 -8.28 1.40
C SER A 155 13.06 -8.06 2.42
N ILE A 156 11.90 -7.56 1.96
CA ILE A 156 10.74 -7.27 2.81
C ILE A 156 9.45 -7.73 2.13
N LEU A 157 8.69 -8.61 2.79
CA LEU A 157 7.35 -9.05 2.39
C LEU A 157 6.28 -8.31 3.19
N VAL A 158 5.28 -7.74 2.51
CA VAL A 158 4.16 -7.03 3.14
C VAL A 158 2.82 -7.68 2.78
N LEU A 159 1.99 -7.94 3.80
CA LEU A 159 0.74 -8.68 3.70
C LEU A 159 -0.42 -7.91 4.34
N GLY A 160 -1.57 -7.85 3.66
CA GLY A 160 -2.80 -7.33 4.26
C GLY A 160 -3.42 -8.32 5.23
N GLN A 161 -3.75 -7.87 6.45
CA GLN A 161 -4.42 -8.66 7.47
C GLN A 161 -5.87 -8.22 7.66
N LYS A 162 -6.80 -9.17 7.66
CA LYS A 162 -8.20 -8.96 8.00
C LYS A 162 -8.37 -8.76 9.51
N LYS A 163 -9.33 -7.93 9.93
CA LYS A 163 -9.74 -7.81 11.34
C LYS A 163 -10.48 -9.08 11.77
N PRO A 164 -10.14 -9.72 12.91
CA PRO A 164 -10.94 -10.81 13.45
C PRO A 164 -12.32 -10.26 13.84
N SER A 165 -13.39 -10.93 13.42
CA SER A 165 -14.76 -10.53 13.72
C SER A 165 -15.13 -10.95 15.14
N PRO A 166 -15.38 -10.02 16.09
CA PRO A 166 -15.69 -10.36 17.48
C PRO A 166 -17.03 -11.08 17.67
N LEU A 167 -17.95 -10.97 16.70
CA LEU A 167 -19.26 -11.63 16.76
C LEU A 167 -19.21 -13.13 16.41
N LEU A 168 -18.19 -13.57 15.67
CA LEU A 168 -18.02 -14.98 15.29
C LEU A 168 -17.13 -15.74 16.29
N SER A 169 -16.26 -15.04 17.03
CA SER A 169 -15.38 -15.67 18.03
C SER A 169 -16.10 -16.13 19.31
N CYS A 170 -17.35 -15.70 19.55
CA CYS A 170 -18.10 -16.01 20.77
C CYS A 170 -19.17 -17.11 20.59
N LEU A 171 -19.61 -17.40 19.36
CA LEU A 171 -20.74 -18.31 19.10
C LEU A 171 -20.32 -19.76 18.83
N CYS A 172 -19.04 -19.98 18.53
CA CYS A 172 -18.45 -21.30 18.40
C CYS A 172 -17.10 -21.22 19.11
N GLY A 173 -16.86 -22.01 20.15
CA GLY A 173 -15.61 -22.02 20.92
C GLY A 173 -14.39 -22.54 20.14
N SER A 174 -14.19 -22.04 18.93
CA SER A 174 -13.17 -22.42 17.98
C SER A 174 -12.43 -21.16 17.54
N ASN A 175 -11.11 -21.23 17.53
CA ASN A 175 -10.18 -20.23 17.00
C ASN A 175 -10.36 -20.08 15.48
N SER A 176 -11.51 -19.59 15.02
CA SER A 176 -11.78 -19.40 13.58
C SER A 176 -11.04 -18.17 13.08
N SER A 177 -9.70 -18.23 13.05
CA SER A 177 -8.89 -17.35 12.24
C SER A 177 -9.38 -17.49 10.80
N SER A 178 -9.58 -16.36 10.11
CA SER A 178 -9.96 -16.42 8.70
C SER A 178 -8.79 -17.03 7.91
N SER A 179 -9.05 -17.75 6.81
CA SER A 179 -7.99 -18.30 5.94
C SER A 179 -6.92 -17.27 5.54
N SER A 180 -7.28 -15.99 5.44
CA SER A 180 -6.33 -14.90 5.17
C SER A 180 -5.45 -14.51 6.35
N GLU A 181 -5.94 -14.68 7.59
CA GLU A 181 -5.18 -14.41 8.83
C GLU A 181 -4.17 -15.53 9.08
N GLU A 182 -4.62 -16.79 8.97
CA GLU A 182 -3.74 -17.96 9.01
C GLU A 182 -2.64 -17.88 7.95
N PHE A 183 -3.00 -17.48 6.72
CA PHE A 183 -2.03 -17.25 5.65
C PHE A 183 -0.97 -16.20 6.03
N ALA A 184 -1.38 -15.04 6.55
CA ALA A 184 -0.45 -13.98 6.90
C ALA A 184 0.49 -14.38 8.05
N GLU A 185 -0.05 -15.04 9.08
CA GLU A 185 0.75 -15.57 10.19
C GLU A 185 1.74 -16.63 9.73
N HIS A 186 1.30 -17.53 8.84
CA HIS A 186 2.18 -18.56 8.28
C HIS A 186 3.33 -17.93 7.49
N CYS A 187 3.08 -16.91 6.67
CA CYS A 187 4.14 -16.18 5.99
C CYS A 187 5.08 -15.47 6.97
N ILE A 188 4.55 -14.79 7.99
CA ILE A 188 5.35 -14.08 8.99
C ILE A 188 6.33 -15.01 9.72
N ASN A 189 5.92 -16.25 9.98
CA ASN A 189 6.73 -17.20 10.73
C ASN A 189 7.71 -18.01 9.85
N ASN A 190 7.42 -18.18 8.56
CA ASN A 190 8.14 -19.12 7.69
C ASN A 190 8.86 -18.49 6.50
N ALA A 191 8.58 -17.23 6.13
CA ALA A 191 9.30 -16.57 5.06
C ALA A 191 10.76 -16.31 5.45
N GLU A 192 11.67 -16.44 4.48
CA GLU A 192 13.12 -16.24 4.68
C GLU A 192 13.51 -14.74 4.83
N CYS A 193 12.55 -13.83 4.65
CA CYS A 193 12.76 -12.37 4.68
C CYS A 193 11.98 -11.69 5.80
N LEU A 194 12.26 -10.40 6.03
CA LEU A 194 11.46 -9.59 6.96
C LEU A 194 10.02 -9.53 6.46
N THR A 195 9.10 -10.10 7.24
CA THR A 195 7.69 -10.17 6.85
C THR A 195 6.81 -9.37 7.79
N ILE A 196 5.95 -8.54 7.19
CA ILE A 196 5.15 -7.54 7.87
C ILE A 196 3.68 -7.72 7.49
N GLY A 197 2.86 -8.08 8.47
CA GLY A 197 1.40 -8.04 8.38
C GLY A 197 0.88 -6.65 8.72
N VAL A 198 0.02 -6.10 7.88
CA VAL A 198 -0.52 -4.73 7.98
C VAL A 198 -2.04 -4.78 8.08
N ARG A 199 -2.58 -4.12 9.10
CA ARG A 199 -4.03 -3.99 9.33
C ARG A 199 -4.39 -2.53 9.58
N LYS A 200 -5.25 -1.94 8.76
CA LYS A 200 -5.78 -0.59 9.03
C LYS A 200 -6.72 -0.61 10.23
N ARG A 201 -6.57 0.38 11.12
CA ARG A 201 -7.46 0.58 12.26
C ARG A 201 -8.77 1.23 11.81
N SER A 202 -9.89 0.74 12.34
CA SER A 202 -11.26 1.15 11.93
C SER A 202 -11.89 2.26 12.80
N GLN A 203 -11.31 2.60 13.95
CA GLN A 203 -11.93 3.53 14.91
C GLN A 203 -10.91 4.52 15.50
N GLY A 204 -11.29 5.80 15.53
CA GLY A 204 -10.75 6.87 16.38
C GLY A 204 -9.48 7.57 15.91
N THR A 205 -8.53 6.84 15.30
CA THR A 205 -7.24 7.39 14.86
C THR A 205 -6.82 6.74 13.54
N ASN A 206 -6.46 7.55 12.54
CA ASN A 206 -5.86 7.08 11.30
C ASN A 206 -4.54 6.37 11.64
N GLY A 207 -4.36 5.11 11.25
CA GLY A 207 -3.18 4.34 11.65
C GLY A 207 -3.26 2.87 11.33
N TYR A 208 -2.14 2.19 11.55
CA TYR A 208 -1.94 0.79 11.18
C TYR A 208 -1.48 -0.04 12.37
N LEU A 209 -2.03 -1.24 12.49
CA LEU A 209 -1.48 -2.30 13.34
C LEU A 209 -0.53 -3.14 12.50
N ILE A 210 0.65 -3.36 13.05
CA ILE A 210 1.73 -4.09 12.41
C ILE A 210 2.02 -5.37 13.17
N SER A 211 2.22 -6.45 12.42
CA SER A 211 2.62 -7.75 12.95
C SER A 211 3.86 -8.24 12.24
N THR A 212 4.89 -8.60 12.99
CA THR A 212 6.13 -9.20 12.51
C THR A 212 6.33 -10.55 13.21
N ARG A 213 7.47 -11.20 12.95
CA ARG A 213 7.83 -12.45 13.63
C ARG A 213 7.98 -12.28 15.14
N TRP A 214 8.51 -11.14 15.58
CA TRP A 214 8.90 -10.88 16.97
C TRP A 214 7.85 -10.11 17.76
N GLN A 215 7.03 -9.30 17.07
CA GLN A 215 6.04 -8.45 17.73
C GLN A 215 4.73 -8.47 16.96
N LYS A 216 3.61 -8.66 17.66
CA LYS A 216 2.28 -8.70 17.05
C LYS A 216 1.48 -7.47 17.45
N ASN A 217 0.67 -6.98 16.52
CA ASN A 217 -0.30 -5.91 16.74
C ASN A 217 0.26 -4.63 17.39
N PHE A 218 1.50 -4.25 17.09
CA PHE A 218 2.03 -2.97 17.56
C PHE A 218 1.53 -1.84 16.67
N TRP A 219 1.29 -0.69 17.28
CA TRP A 219 0.63 0.43 16.62
C TRP A 219 1.68 1.38 16.04
N LEU A 220 1.57 1.69 14.75
CA LEU A 220 2.28 2.79 14.13
C LEU A 220 1.27 3.91 13.84
N LEU A 221 1.61 5.12 14.31
CA LEU A 221 0.91 6.35 13.93
C LEU A 221 1.17 6.60 12.43
N ALA A 222 0.12 6.97 11.72
CA ALA A 222 0.19 7.39 10.32
C ALA A 222 0.59 8.86 10.22
#